data_AF-A0A970HTW5-F1
#
_entry.id   AF-A0A970HTW5-F1
#
_cell.length_a   1.000
_cell.length_b   1.000
_cell.length_c   1.000
_cell.angle_alpha   90.00
_cell.angle_beta   90.00
_cell.angle_gamma   90.00
#
_symmetry.space_group_name_H-M   'P 1'
#
loop_
_entity.id
_entity.type
_entity.pdbx_description
1 polymer ?
#
loop_
_entity_poly.entity_id
_entity_poly.type
_entity_poly.pdbx_seq_one_letter_code
_entity_poly.pdbx_strand_id
1 'polypeptide(L)'
;MQIEIRGAERLSFRERQVVALKEMGSSNEAVAKRLGLSVATVATLYSRAKRKGYQVVMVLSGDPLGIMGEDDDPFTAPEGEEDDGLA
;
A
#
# COMPACT_ATOMS: atom_id res chain seq x y z
N MET A 1 -0.15 11.97 -5.45
CA MET A 1 0.08 10.76 -4.64
C MET A 1 -1.22 10.43 -3.92
N GLN A 2 -1.81 9.27 -4.22
CA GLN A 2 -3.08 8.82 -3.65
C GLN A 2 -2.84 7.51 -2.89
N ILE A 3 -3.39 7.41 -1.68
CA ILE A 3 -3.31 6.21 -0.83
C ILE A 3 -4.72 5.67 -0.64
N GLU A 4 -4.89 4.37 -0.88
CA GLU A 4 -6.13 3.64 -0.68
C GLU A 4 -5.95 2.51 0.33
N ILE A 5 -7.00 2.22 1.10
CA ILE A 5 -7.06 1.06 1.98
C ILE A 5 -8.12 0.10 1.43
N ARG A 6 -7.68 -0.99 0.78
CA ARG A 6 -8.57 -2.05 0.30
C ARG A 6 -8.88 -3.05 1.40
N GLY A 7 -10.07 -3.67 1.37
CA GLY A 7 -10.51 -4.58 2.44
C GLY A 7 -10.97 -3.86 3.71
N ALA A 8 -11.19 -2.54 3.65
CA ALA A 8 -11.61 -1.72 4.79
C ALA A 8 -13.00 -2.09 5.33
N GLU A 9 -13.83 -2.73 4.52
CA GLU A 9 -15.15 -3.26 4.89
C GLU A 9 -15.06 -4.39 5.93
N ARG A 10 -13.95 -5.13 5.97
CA ARG A 10 -13.68 -6.19 6.96
C ARG A 10 -13.26 -5.62 8.33
N LEU A 11 -12.87 -4.34 8.37
CA LEU A 11 -12.42 -3.66 9.57
C LEU A 11 -13.60 -3.02 10.31
N SER A 12 -13.58 -3.08 11.64
CA SER A 12 -14.46 -2.26 12.47
C SER A 12 -14.09 -0.79 12.33
N PHE A 13 -15.01 0.11 12.71
CA PHE A 13 -14.76 1.55 12.63
C PHE A 13 -13.49 1.96 13.39
N ARG A 14 -13.27 1.42 14.59
CA ARG A 14 -12.06 1.70 15.38
C ARG A 14 -10.79 1.14 14.73
N GLU A 15 -10.83 -0.05 14.14
CA GLU A 15 -9.71 -0.59 13.37
C GLU A 15 -9.39 0.30 12.17
N ARG A 16 -10.39 0.78 11.41
CA ARG A 16 -10.18 1.71 10.29
C ARG A 16 -9.49 2.99 10.71
N GLN A 17 -9.92 3.59 11.82
CA GLN A 17 -9.29 4.80 12.36
C GLN A 17 -7.83 4.56 12.75
N VAL A 18 -7.55 3.45 13.44
CA VAL A 18 -6.19 3.08 13.84
C VAL A 18 -5.31 2.83 12.62
N VAL A 19 -5.78 2.03 11.66
CA VAL A 19 -5.04 1.73 10.42
C VAL A 19 -4.73 3.00 9.65
N ALA A 20 -5.73 3.85 9.37
CA ALA A 20 -5.51 5.07 8.60
C ALA A 20 -4.39 5.94 9.22
N LEU A 21 -4.40 6.15 10.54
CA LEU A 21 -3.36 6.94 11.19
C LEU A 21 -1.99 6.24 11.21
N LYS A 22 -1.96 4.92 11.44
CA LYS A 22 -0.73 4.12 11.47
C LYS A 22 -0.04 4.08 10.10
N GLU A 23 -0.79 3.88 9.03
CA GLU A 23 -0.27 3.80 7.66
C GLU A 23 0.16 5.17 7.12
N MET A 24 -0.39 6.26 7.67
CA MET A 24 0.11 7.63 7.45
C MET A 24 1.34 7.98 8.32
N GLY A 25 1.92 7.01 9.05
CA GLY A 25 3.16 7.19 9.80
C GLY A 25 3.02 7.60 11.27
N SER A 26 1.82 7.59 11.86
CA SER A 26 1.66 7.92 13.29
C SER A 26 2.20 6.83 14.22
N SER A 27 2.84 7.24 15.33
CA SER A 27 3.24 6.33 16.41
C SER A 27 2.02 5.81 17.19
N ASN A 28 2.19 4.73 17.97
CA ASN A 28 1.07 4.19 18.75
C ASN A 28 0.60 5.17 19.83
N GLU A 29 1.52 5.94 20.41
CA GLU A 29 1.26 6.98 21.43
C GLU A 29 0.46 8.14 20.82
N ALA A 30 0.84 8.59 19.63
CA ALA A 30 0.13 9.65 18.92
C ALA A 30 -1.31 9.22 18.57
N VAL A 31 -1.49 8.00 18.08
CA VAL A 31 -2.81 7.44 17.78
C VAL A 31 -3.64 7.27 19.05
N ALA A 32 -3.04 6.76 20.13
CA ALA A 32 -3.68 6.57 21.43
C ALA A 32 -4.22 7.90 21.98
N LYS A 33 -3.37 8.94 22.00
CA LYS A 33 -3.75 10.30 22.42
C LYS A 33 -4.87 10.86 21.55
N ARG A 34 -4.79 10.69 20.22
CA ARG A 34 -5.78 11.23 19.27
C ARG A 34 -7.14 10.56 19.35
N LEU A 35 -7.18 9.25 19.61
CA LEU A 35 -8.41 8.46 19.63
C LEU A 35 -9.00 8.23 21.03
N GLY A 36 -8.31 8.70 22.09
CA GLY A 36 -8.71 8.47 23.48
C GLY A 36 -8.60 7.01 23.89
N LEU A 37 -7.57 6.31 23.41
CA LEU A 37 -7.33 4.88 23.66
C LEU A 37 -6.03 4.68 24.44
N SER A 38 -5.85 3.50 25.02
CA SER A 38 -4.52 3.09 25.51
C SER A 38 -3.60 2.70 24.35
N VAL A 39 -2.28 2.83 24.53
CA VAL A 39 -1.27 2.38 23.56
C VAL A 39 -1.42 0.87 23.27
N ALA A 40 -1.71 0.07 24.30
CA ALA A 40 -1.94 -1.37 24.16
C ALA A 40 -3.20 -1.69 23.32
N THR A 41 -4.27 -0.90 23.48
CA THR A 41 -5.48 -1.02 22.67
C THR A 41 -5.19 -0.70 21.21
N VAL A 42 -4.42 0.35 20.93
CA VAL A 42 -3.99 0.69 19.56
C VAL A 42 -3.20 -0.47 18.94
N ALA A 43 -2.21 -0.99 19.64
CA ALA A 43 -1.43 -2.13 19.17
C ALA A 43 -2.31 -3.36 18.87
N THR A 44 -3.23 -3.68 19.78
CA THR A 44 -4.17 -4.80 19.62
C THR A 44 -5.09 -4.63 18.41
N LEU A 45 -5.69 -3.45 18.25
CA LEU A 45 -6.56 -3.14 17.10
C LEU A 45 -5.78 -3.19 15.79
N TYR A 46 -4.57 -2.64 15.77
CA TYR A 46 -3.72 -2.66 14.58
C TYR A 46 -3.33 -4.08 14.17
N SER A 47 -2.88 -4.92 15.11
CA SER A 47 -2.58 -6.33 14.84
C SER A 47 -3.81 -7.12 14.39
N ARG A 48 -4.99 -6.85 14.98
CA ARG A 48 -6.25 -7.48 14.58
C ARG A 48 -6.64 -7.08 13.16
N ALA A 49 -6.51 -5.81 12.81
CA ALA A 49 -6.74 -5.33 11.46
C ALA A 49 -5.81 -6.02 10.45
N LYS A 50 -4.51 -6.13 10.74
CA LYS A 50 -3.54 -6.81 9.84
C LYS A 50 -3.93 -8.27 9.57
N ARG A 51 -4.39 -9.00 10.59
CA ARG A 51 -4.87 -10.38 10.43
C ARG A 51 -6.12 -10.52 9.54
N LYS A 52 -6.90 -9.44 9.36
CA LYS A 52 -8.05 -9.44 8.46
C LYS A 52 -7.66 -9.22 6.99
N GLY A 53 -6.39 -8.93 6.72
CA GLY A 53 -5.85 -8.85 5.36
C GLY A 53 -6.30 -7.62 4.57
N TYR A 54 -6.36 -6.44 5.20
CA TYR A 54 -6.47 -5.20 4.43
C TYR A 54 -5.16 -4.93 3.67
N GLN A 55 -5.25 -4.14 2.60
CA GLN A 55 -4.09 -3.76 1.79
C GLN A 55 -3.99 -2.24 1.75
N VAL A 56 -2.77 -1.72 1.81
CA VAL A 56 -2.47 -0.31 1.55
C VAL A 56 -1.95 -0.24 0.12
N VAL A 57 -2.65 0.50 -0.73
CA VAL A 57 -2.30 0.67 -2.13
C VAL A 57 -1.90 2.12 -2.35
N MET A 58 -0.71 2.31 -2.90
CA MET A 58 -0.27 3.60 -3.40
C MET A 58 -0.55 3.66 -4.90
N VAL A 59 -1.29 4.67 -5.34
CA VAL A 59 -1.57 4.91 -6.76
C VAL A 59 -0.66 6.03 -7.25
N LEU A 60 0.16 5.70 -8.24
CA LEU A 60 1.11 6.59 -8.90
C LEU A 60 0.66 6.79 -10.35
N SER A 61 0.73 8.03 -10.83
CA SER A 61 0.46 8.36 -12.23
C SER A 61 1.79 8.38 -12.99
N GLY A 62 2.02 7.40 -13.84
CA GLY A 62 3.33 7.19 -14.49
C GLY A 62 4.39 6.68 -13.51
N ASP A 63 5.63 7.11 -13.68
CA ASP A 63 6.75 6.79 -12.79
C ASP A 63 7.27 8.02 -12.04
N PRO A 64 6.54 8.56 -11.05
CA PRO A 64 6.99 9.70 -10.27
C PRO A 64 8.13 9.34 -9.30
N LEU A 65 8.46 8.05 -9.13
CA LEU A 65 9.54 7.60 -8.27
C LEU A 65 10.86 7.42 -9.05
N GLY A 66 10.83 7.41 -10.38
CA GLY A 66 12.00 7.22 -11.23
C GLY A 66 12.65 5.85 -11.02
N ILE A 67 11.84 4.83 -10.72
CA ILE A 67 12.30 3.47 -10.42
C ILE A 67 11.94 2.46 -11.52
N MET A 68 11.12 2.85 -12.49
CA MET A 68 10.81 2.05 -13.68
C MET A 68 11.84 2.44 -14.75
N GLY A 69 12.72 1.52 -15.14
CA GLY A 69 13.71 1.76 -16.20
C GLY A 69 13.06 1.90 -17.57
N GLU A 70 13.74 2.57 -18.51
CA GLU A 70 13.25 2.79 -19.89
C GLU A 70 13.08 1.48 -20.71
N ASP A 71 13.75 0.40 -20.29
CA ASP A 71 13.76 -0.90 -20.98
C ASP A 71 13.07 -2.04 -20.20
N ASP A 72 12.54 -1.77 -19.01
CA ASP A 72 11.93 -2.76 -18.11
C ASP A 72 10.40 -2.62 -18.10
N ASP A 73 9.77 -2.58 -19.27
CA ASP A 73 8.33 -2.85 -19.35
C ASP A 73 8.12 -4.37 -19.45
N PRO A 74 7.76 -5.07 -18.35
CA PRO A 74 7.54 -6.52 -18.39
C PRO A 74 6.35 -6.95 -19.26
N PHE A 75 5.61 -5.99 -19.84
CA PHE A 75 4.50 -6.22 -20.76
C PHE A 75 4.81 -5.84 -22.21
N THR A 76 5.96 -5.20 -22.48
CA THR A 76 6.43 -5.01 -23.85
C THR A 76 7.12 -6.29 -24.29
N ALA A 77 6.44 -7.08 -25.12
CA ALA A 77 7.06 -8.26 -25.74
C ALA A 77 8.26 -7.79 -26.58
N PRO A 78 9.40 -8.51 -26.55
CA PRO A 78 10.52 -8.17 -27.41
C PRO A 78 10.04 -8.19 -28.86
N GLU A 79 10.19 -7.07 -29.56
CA GLU A 79 9.99 -7.02 -31.01
C GLU A 79 10.94 -8.05 -31.62
N GLY A 80 10.38 -9.09 -32.23
CA GLY A 80 11.16 -10.19 -32.78
C GLY A 80 12.19 -9.64 -33.76
N GLU A 81 13.44 -10.04 -33.58
CA GLU A 81 14.48 -9.88 -34.59
C GLU A 81 13.96 -10.53 -35.88
N GLU A 82 13.58 -9.70 -36.87
CA GLU A 82 13.34 -10.19 -38.23
C GLU A 82 14.68 -10.73 -38.74
N ASP A 83 14.81 -12.05 -38.70
CA ASP A 83 15.90 -12.79 -39.33
C ASP A 83 15.80 -12.56 -40.84
N ASP A 84 16.48 -11.52 -41.32
CA ASP A 84 16.78 -11.29 -42.73
C ASP A 84 17.74 -12.40 -43.21
N GLY A 85 17.18 -13.59 -43.36
CA GLY A 85 17.81 -14.76 -43.92
C GLY A 85 18.18 -14.52 -45.38
N LEU A 86 19.33 -13.89 -45.59
CA LEU A 86 20.05 -13.86 -46.86
C LEU A 86 20.87 -15.15 -47.00
N ALA A 87 20.36 -16.09 -47.82
CA ALA A 87 21.16 -17.09 -48.52
C ALA A 87 20.48 -17.48 -49.85
#